data_AF-A0A1Z9NJT9-F1
#
_entry.id   AF-A0A1Z9NJT9-F1
#
_cell.length_a   1.000
_cell.length_b   1.000
_cell.length_c   1.000
_cell.angle_alpha   90.00
_cell.angle_beta   90.00
_cell.angle_gamma   90.00
#
_symmetry.space_group_name_H-M   'P 1'
#
loop_
_entity.id
_entity.type
_entity.pdbx_description
1 polymer ?
#
loop_
_entity_poly.entity_id
_entity_poly.type
_entity_poly.pdbx_seq_one_letter_code
_entity_poly.pdbx_strand_id
1 'polypeptide(L)'
;MMVYNYFNFLKEHFMQFLFLRTIKSHVTILLSAMLLFTTGCEDDDHDDHDHDDGHTDAEGFVLETEGGTILYRQFEGDVTTSNVTLAVGDTLELLVHFLDHDGDEIEHDDDEHETEESELQVTITAGSTFASVGVEEHGDHDHDEEHHEMAIEIIGLLEGTTNFSLSLMHGDHADFESAVDVPITVTSGS
;
A
#
# COMPACT_ATOMS: atom_id res chain seq x y z
N MET A 1 -10.71 74.57 24.08
CA MET A 1 -9.60 73.58 24.01
C MET A 1 -9.70 72.55 25.15
N MET A 2 -10.89 72.06 25.49
CA MET A 2 -11.07 71.08 26.59
C MET A 2 -11.91 69.86 26.16
N VAL A 3 -12.74 70.00 25.12
CA VAL A 3 -13.58 68.92 24.57
C VAL A 3 -12.78 67.97 23.65
N TYR A 4 -11.77 68.47 22.94
CA TYR A 4 -10.93 67.66 22.03
C TYR A 4 -10.04 66.64 22.77
N ASN A 5 -9.60 66.97 23.98
CA ASN A 5 -8.77 66.07 24.80
C ASN A 5 -9.60 64.91 25.38
N TYR A 6 -10.87 65.12 25.69
CA TYR A 6 -11.72 64.07 26.26
C TYR A 6 -12.08 63.00 25.23
N PHE A 7 -12.27 63.39 23.97
CA PHE A 7 -12.61 62.46 22.88
C PHE A 7 -11.44 61.56 22.48
N ASN A 8 -10.20 62.09 22.45
CA ASN A 8 -9.00 61.27 22.22
C ASN A 8 -8.68 60.37 23.41
N PHE A 9 -8.87 60.85 24.65
CA PHE A 9 -8.67 60.06 25.87
C PHE A 9 -9.62 58.85 25.98
N LEU A 10 -10.90 59.03 25.64
CA LEU A 10 -11.85 57.89 25.61
C LEU A 10 -11.51 56.88 24.51
N LYS A 11 -11.02 57.33 23.35
CA LYS A 11 -10.71 56.46 22.21
C LYS A 11 -9.49 55.57 22.50
N GLU A 12 -8.46 56.10 23.14
CA GLU A 12 -7.30 55.31 23.58
C GLU A 12 -7.66 54.27 24.65
N HIS A 13 -8.44 54.66 25.66
CA HIS A 13 -8.90 53.73 26.70
C HIS A 13 -9.82 52.63 26.16
N PHE A 14 -10.68 52.94 25.19
CA PHE A 14 -11.58 51.97 24.56
C PHE A 14 -10.81 50.98 23.67
N MET A 15 -9.77 51.44 22.96
CA MET A 15 -8.92 50.60 22.11
C MET A 15 -8.01 49.69 22.94
N GLN A 16 -7.49 50.16 24.08
CA GLN A 16 -6.75 49.35 25.05
C GLN A 16 -7.62 48.27 25.70
N PHE A 17 -8.88 48.60 26.05
CA PHE A 17 -9.82 47.63 26.62
C PHE A 17 -10.20 46.52 25.63
N LEU A 18 -10.32 46.85 24.34
CA LEU A 18 -10.54 45.87 23.27
C LEU A 18 -9.30 44.99 23.04
N PHE A 19 -8.09 45.57 23.07
CA PHE A 19 -6.83 44.84 22.89
C PHE A 19 -6.55 43.86 24.04
N LEU A 20 -6.81 44.27 25.28
CA LEU A 20 -6.67 43.41 26.48
C LEU A 20 -7.68 42.25 26.49
N ARG A 21 -8.89 42.45 25.96
CA ARG A 21 -9.91 41.38 25.85
C ARG A 21 -9.55 40.34 24.80
N THR A 22 -8.99 40.76 23.67
CA THR A 22 -8.53 39.86 22.60
C THR A 22 -7.32 39.03 23.05
N ILE A 23 -6.33 39.64 23.71
CA ILE A 23 -5.15 38.90 24.21
C ILE A 23 -5.54 37.82 25.23
N LYS A 24 -6.44 38.13 26.17
CA LYS A 24 -6.82 37.17 27.21
C LYS A 24 -7.51 35.93 26.63
N SER A 25 -8.34 36.10 25.59
CA SER A 25 -9.01 35.00 24.90
C SER A 25 -8.06 34.16 24.03
N HIS A 26 -7.01 34.76 23.48
CA HIS A 26 -6.05 34.04 22.63
C HIS A 26 -4.99 33.31 23.47
N VAL A 27 -4.58 33.89 24.61
CA VAL A 27 -3.68 33.24 25.58
C VAL A 27 -4.34 32.00 26.20
N THR A 28 -5.65 32.03 26.49
CA THR A 28 -6.33 30.84 27.03
C THR A 28 -6.42 29.69 26.03
N ILE A 29 -6.61 29.99 24.74
CA ILE A 29 -6.67 28.98 23.67
C ILE A 29 -5.29 28.36 23.41
N LEU A 30 -4.23 29.18 23.41
CA LEU A 30 -2.85 28.72 23.25
C LEU A 30 -2.39 27.84 24.43
N LEU A 31 -2.80 28.15 25.66
CA LEU A 31 -2.46 27.36 26.84
C LEU A 31 -3.18 26.00 26.88
N SER A 32 -4.42 25.93 26.38
CA SER A 32 -5.19 24.67 26.30
C SER A 32 -4.74 23.74 25.18
N ALA A 33 -4.16 24.26 24.09
CA ALA A 33 -3.63 23.45 22.99
C ALA A 33 -2.33 22.70 23.36
N MET A 34 -1.59 23.19 24.35
CA MET A 34 -0.34 22.57 24.82
C MET A 34 -0.58 21.33 25.70
N LEU A 35 -1.82 21.11 26.17
CA LEU A 35 -2.20 19.99 27.02
C LEU A 35 -2.72 18.76 26.25
N LEU A 36 -2.78 18.82 24.91
CA LEU A 36 -3.33 17.75 24.06
C LEU A 36 -2.26 16.89 23.37
N PHE A 37 -0.97 17.07 23.68
CA PHE A 37 0.13 16.32 23.09
C PHE A 37 0.96 15.51 24.10
N THR A 38 0.34 15.02 25.18
CA THR A 38 0.98 14.03 26.06
C THR A 38 0.20 12.72 26.05
N THR A 39 0.04 12.13 24.86
CA THR A 39 0.00 10.68 24.70
C THR A 39 1.47 10.24 24.80
N GLY A 40 1.90 9.63 25.89
CA GLY A 40 1.72 8.21 26.14
C GLY A 40 3.04 7.51 25.85
N CYS A 41 4.01 7.65 26.76
CA CYS A 41 5.12 6.71 26.87
C CYS A 41 4.87 5.98 28.18
N GLU A 42 4.22 4.82 28.11
CA GLU A 42 4.44 3.78 29.10
C GLU A 42 5.87 3.29 28.82
N ASP A 43 6.81 3.64 29.69
CA ASP A 43 8.13 2.99 29.73
C ASP A 43 7.87 1.55 30.20
N ASP A 44 7.52 0.68 29.25
CA ASP A 44 7.57 -0.76 29.46
C ASP A 44 9.02 -1.18 29.18
N ASP A 45 9.76 -1.42 30.26
CA ASP A 45 11.00 -2.16 30.25
C ASP A 45 10.69 -3.60 29.78
N HIS A 46 10.58 -3.80 28.47
CA HIS A 46 10.48 -5.10 27.85
C HIS A 46 11.68 -5.35 26.95
N ASP A 47 12.33 -6.48 27.23
CA ASP A 47 13.59 -6.95 26.67
C ASP A 47 13.69 -6.73 25.15
N ASP A 48 14.88 -6.29 24.72
CA ASP A 48 15.36 -6.18 23.33
C ASP A 48 15.26 -7.52 22.57
N HIS A 49 14.04 -7.89 22.24
CA HIS A 49 13.73 -8.77 21.13
C HIS A 49 13.00 -7.91 20.10
N ASP A 50 13.77 -7.09 19.37
CA ASP A 50 13.41 -6.65 18.02
C ASP A 50 13.22 -7.93 17.19
N HIS A 51 12.05 -8.55 17.33
CA HIS A 51 11.44 -9.25 16.23
C HIS A 51 10.96 -8.12 15.33
N ASP A 52 11.86 -7.71 14.44
CA ASP A 52 11.47 -7.27 13.11
C ASP A 52 10.58 -8.41 12.58
N ASP A 53 9.29 -8.37 12.91
CA ASP A 53 8.29 -9.25 12.29
C ASP A 53 8.52 -9.03 10.80
N GLY A 54 9.01 -10.05 10.11
CA GLY A 54 9.56 -9.99 8.75
C GLY A 54 8.52 -9.62 7.70
N HIS A 55 7.96 -8.42 7.81
CA HIS A 55 7.01 -7.86 6.88
C HIS A 55 7.72 -7.57 5.57
N THR A 56 7.11 -7.98 4.48
CA THR A 56 7.59 -7.61 3.15
C THR A 56 7.05 -6.22 2.83
N ASP A 57 7.84 -5.17 3.09
CA ASP A 57 7.52 -3.77 2.79
C ASP A 57 7.61 -3.49 1.27
N ALA A 58 6.69 -4.06 0.50
CA ALA A 58 6.63 -3.87 -0.94
C ALA A 58 5.97 -2.53 -1.30
N GLU A 59 6.57 -1.80 -2.25
CA GLU A 59 6.05 -0.55 -2.83
C GLU A 59 5.50 -0.76 -4.25
N GLY A 60 5.62 -1.97 -4.78
CA GLY A 60 5.13 -2.34 -6.10
C GLY A 60 5.28 -3.82 -6.41
N PHE A 61 4.91 -4.18 -7.64
CA PHE A 61 5.13 -5.52 -8.16
C PHE A 61 5.25 -5.53 -9.69
N VAL A 62 5.81 -6.62 -10.19
CA VAL A 62 5.98 -6.94 -11.59
C VAL A 62 5.32 -8.28 -11.90
N LEU A 63 4.66 -8.37 -13.06
CA LEU A 63 4.27 -9.65 -13.65
C LEU A 63 5.18 -9.93 -14.83
N GLU A 64 5.88 -11.06 -14.77
CA GLU A 64 6.91 -11.44 -15.73
C GLU A 64 6.64 -12.83 -16.30
N THR A 65 6.82 -13.01 -17.60
CA THR A 65 6.79 -14.36 -18.21
C THR A 65 8.06 -15.12 -17.84
N GLU A 66 8.04 -16.45 -17.84
CA GLU A 66 9.26 -17.29 -17.72
C GLU A 66 10.42 -16.88 -18.67
N GLY A 67 10.09 -16.32 -19.83
CA GLY A 67 11.07 -15.84 -20.82
C GLY A 67 11.73 -14.49 -20.49
N GLY A 68 11.46 -13.91 -19.32
CA GLY A 68 12.05 -12.64 -18.88
C GLY A 68 11.33 -11.38 -19.35
N THR A 69 10.07 -11.49 -19.79
CA THR A 69 9.31 -10.37 -20.38
C THR A 69 8.31 -9.81 -19.39
N ILE A 70 8.52 -8.55 -18.98
CA ILE A 70 7.60 -7.82 -18.10
C ILE A 70 6.31 -7.46 -18.84
N LEU A 71 5.18 -7.96 -18.34
CA LEU A 71 3.85 -7.67 -18.88
C LEU A 71 3.04 -6.65 -18.08
N TYR A 72 3.33 -6.56 -16.79
CA TYR A 72 2.74 -5.56 -15.92
C TYR A 72 3.80 -5.05 -14.95
N ARG A 73 3.78 -3.74 -14.69
CA ARG A 73 4.58 -3.14 -13.62
C ARG A 73 3.80 -2.02 -12.98
N GLN A 74 3.67 -2.10 -11.68
CA GLN A 74 3.14 -1.06 -10.83
C GLN A 74 4.14 -0.74 -9.73
N PHE A 75 4.35 0.55 -9.46
CA PHE A 75 5.28 1.03 -8.44
C PHE A 75 4.81 2.35 -7.87
N GLU A 76 4.76 2.49 -6.54
CA GLU A 76 4.29 3.68 -5.82
C GLU A 76 2.91 4.18 -6.30
N GLY A 77 2.02 3.25 -6.66
CA GLY A 77 0.68 3.54 -7.17
C GLY A 77 0.59 3.92 -8.64
N ASP A 78 1.71 4.04 -9.35
CA ASP A 78 1.76 4.34 -10.78
C ASP A 78 1.99 3.07 -11.62
N VAL A 79 1.22 2.92 -12.69
CA VAL A 79 1.35 1.80 -13.64
C VAL A 79 2.22 2.23 -14.82
N THR A 80 3.42 1.64 -14.94
CA THR A 80 4.37 1.94 -16.02
C THR A 80 4.24 1.01 -17.22
N THR A 81 3.78 -0.22 -16.98
CA THR A 81 3.57 -1.25 -18.01
C THR A 81 2.23 -1.95 -17.77
N SER A 82 1.42 -2.10 -18.82
CA SER A 82 0.15 -2.82 -18.75
C SER A 82 -0.16 -3.40 -20.13
N ASN A 83 0.23 -4.66 -20.35
CA ASN A 83 0.06 -5.33 -21.64
C ASN A 83 -0.42 -6.79 -21.51
N VAL A 84 -0.88 -7.22 -20.33
CA VAL A 84 -1.35 -8.58 -20.08
C VAL A 84 -2.48 -8.93 -21.04
N THR A 85 -2.15 -9.78 -22.02
CA THR A 85 -3.03 -10.13 -23.14
C THR A 85 -2.84 -11.59 -23.50
N LEU A 86 -3.95 -12.30 -23.70
CA LEU A 86 -3.96 -13.71 -24.15
C LEU A 86 -5.17 -13.97 -25.06
N ALA A 87 -5.17 -15.08 -25.81
CA ALA A 87 -6.32 -15.44 -26.63
C ALA A 87 -7.31 -16.34 -25.88
N VAL A 88 -8.54 -16.43 -26.36
CA VAL A 88 -9.52 -17.40 -25.84
C VAL A 88 -8.99 -18.82 -25.98
N GLY A 89 -8.95 -19.55 -24.88
CA GLY A 89 -8.44 -20.93 -24.79
C GLY A 89 -6.96 -21.04 -24.48
N ASP A 90 -6.21 -19.93 -24.45
CA ASP A 90 -4.81 -19.92 -24.05
C ASP A 90 -4.67 -19.84 -22.52
N THR A 91 -3.54 -20.34 -22.03
CA THR A 91 -3.06 -20.20 -20.65
C THR A 91 -1.80 -19.36 -20.66
N LEU A 92 -1.67 -18.45 -19.70
CA LEU A 92 -0.50 -17.61 -19.48
C LEU A 92 -0.09 -17.72 -18.01
N GLU A 93 1.11 -18.24 -17.77
CA GLU A 93 1.76 -18.30 -16.46
C GLU A 93 2.66 -17.06 -16.30
N LEU A 94 2.58 -16.40 -15.15
CA LEU A 94 3.35 -15.20 -14.83
C LEU A 94 3.95 -15.31 -13.43
N LEU A 95 5.25 -15.04 -13.33
CA LEU A 95 5.97 -14.84 -12.09
C LEU A 95 5.60 -13.48 -11.49
N VAL A 96 5.48 -13.44 -10.17
CA VAL A 96 5.14 -12.24 -9.38
C VAL A 96 6.38 -11.84 -8.59
N HIS A 97 6.94 -10.68 -8.92
CA HIS A 97 8.09 -10.11 -8.23
C HIS A 97 7.64 -8.86 -7.48
N PHE A 98 7.74 -8.85 -6.15
CA PHE A 98 7.48 -7.66 -5.35
C PHE A 98 8.69 -6.72 -5.38
N LEU A 99 8.43 -5.42 -5.30
CA LEU A 99 9.45 -4.38 -5.40
C LEU A 99 9.63 -3.64 -4.09
N ASP A 100 10.87 -3.40 -3.69
CA ASP A 100 11.24 -2.59 -2.52
C ASP A 100 11.05 -1.09 -2.77
N HIS A 101 11.43 -0.25 -1.80
CA HIS A 101 11.34 1.21 -1.92
C HIS A 101 12.19 1.83 -3.04
N ASP A 102 13.28 1.17 -3.47
CA ASP A 102 14.10 1.64 -4.59
C ASP A 102 13.57 1.14 -5.95
N GLY A 103 12.57 0.26 -5.92
CA GLY A 103 11.94 -0.34 -7.09
C GLY A 103 12.70 -1.54 -7.63
N ASP A 104 13.60 -2.10 -6.83
CA ASP A 104 14.34 -3.33 -7.06
C ASP A 104 13.53 -4.52 -6.51
N GLU A 105 13.76 -5.72 -7.05
CA GLU A 105 13.06 -6.92 -6.61
C GLU A 105 13.45 -7.30 -5.18
N ILE A 106 12.45 -7.64 -4.36
CA ILE A 106 12.67 -8.20 -3.04
C ILE A 106 13.01 -9.68 -3.18
N GLU A 107 14.24 -10.05 -2.81
CA GLU A 107 14.64 -11.45 -2.72
C GLU A 107 13.95 -12.10 -1.51
N HIS A 108 13.19 -13.17 -1.74
CA HIS A 108 12.66 -14.00 -0.67
C HIS A 108 13.76 -14.99 -0.25
N ASP A 109 14.37 -14.76 0.92
CA ASP A 109 15.34 -15.70 1.50
C ASP A 109 14.57 -16.92 2.06
N ASP A 110 14.87 -18.11 1.53
CA ASP A 110 14.30 -19.41 1.95
C ASP A 110 14.79 -19.88 3.35
N ASP A 111 15.34 -18.97 4.17
CA ASP A 111 15.98 -19.33 5.43
C ASP A 111 14.92 -19.71 6.49
N GLU A 112 14.84 -21.03 6.74
CA GLU A 112 14.11 -21.86 7.73
C GLU A 112 13.78 -21.26 9.12
N HIS A 113 13.19 -20.08 9.20
CA HIS A 113 12.65 -19.54 10.43
C HIS A 113 11.13 -19.42 10.31
N GLU A 114 10.45 -20.33 11.03
CA GLU A 114 8.99 -20.47 11.22
C GLU A 114 8.29 -19.13 11.57
N THR A 115 8.22 -18.25 10.59
CA THR A 115 7.43 -17.02 10.57
C THR A 115 6.30 -17.27 9.58
N GLU A 116 5.11 -16.76 9.87
CA GLU A 116 3.90 -17.04 9.10
C GLU A 116 4.16 -16.75 7.62
N GLU A 117 4.13 -17.78 6.77
CA GLU A 117 4.60 -17.64 5.39
C GLU A 117 3.70 -16.68 4.60
N SER A 118 4.34 -15.82 3.80
CA SER A 118 3.62 -14.85 2.97
C SER A 118 2.83 -15.58 1.88
N GLU A 119 1.51 -15.40 1.85
CA GLU A 119 0.62 -16.03 0.89
C GLU A 119 0.17 -15.03 -0.19
N LEU A 120 0.38 -15.38 -1.46
CA LEU A 120 -0.14 -14.60 -2.56
C LEU A 120 -1.66 -14.76 -2.66
N GLN A 121 -2.38 -13.64 -2.72
CA GLN A 121 -3.83 -13.63 -2.91
C GLN A 121 -4.22 -12.85 -4.16
N VAL A 122 -5.12 -13.42 -4.96
CA VAL A 122 -5.72 -12.78 -6.12
C VAL A 122 -7.22 -12.61 -5.92
N THR A 123 -7.73 -11.41 -6.16
CA THR A 123 -9.17 -11.10 -6.15
C THR A 123 -9.61 -10.55 -7.49
N ILE A 124 -10.54 -11.22 -8.16
CA ILE A 124 -11.18 -10.67 -9.38
C ILE A 124 -12.13 -9.53 -9.00
N THR A 125 -11.83 -8.32 -9.44
CA THR A 125 -12.62 -7.11 -9.14
C THR A 125 -13.70 -6.85 -10.17
N ALA A 126 -13.48 -7.26 -11.43
CA ALA A 126 -14.46 -7.14 -12.51
C ALA A 126 -14.22 -8.15 -13.64
N GLY A 127 -15.29 -8.48 -14.38
CA GLY A 127 -15.14 -9.20 -15.65
C GLY A 127 -14.81 -10.70 -15.53
N SER A 128 -15.12 -11.36 -14.41
CA SER A 128 -14.82 -12.78 -14.13
C SER A 128 -15.30 -13.81 -15.18
N THR A 129 -16.09 -13.39 -16.17
CA THR A 129 -16.49 -14.23 -17.31
C THR A 129 -15.46 -14.29 -18.43
N PHE A 130 -14.50 -13.36 -18.50
CA PHE A 130 -13.57 -13.23 -19.63
C PHE A 130 -12.29 -14.02 -19.43
N ALA A 131 -11.74 -14.02 -18.21
CA ALA A 131 -10.58 -14.81 -17.81
C ALA A 131 -10.73 -15.28 -16.36
N SER A 132 -10.14 -16.43 -16.05
CA SER A 132 -9.85 -16.84 -14.67
C SER A 132 -8.39 -16.57 -14.33
N VAL A 133 -8.13 -16.27 -13.06
CA VAL A 133 -6.78 -16.09 -12.52
C VAL A 133 -6.69 -16.94 -11.26
N GLY A 134 -5.66 -17.76 -11.15
CA GLY A 134 -5.35 -18.60 -9.99
C GLY A 134 -3.93 -18.37 -9.53
N VAL A 135 -3.67 -18.63 -8.25
CA VAL A 135 -2.31 -18.70 -7.70
C VAL A 135 -1.80 -20.11 -7.95
N GLU A 136 -0.58 -20.23 -8.46
CA GLU A 136 0.09 -21.53 -8.62
C GLU A 136 0.52 -22.02 -7.24
N GLU A 137 -0.05 -23.15 -6.79
CA GLU A 137 0.40 -23.83 -5.57
C GLU A 137 1.61 -24.70 -5.92
N HIS A 138 2.80 -24.31 -5.45
CA HIS A 138 3.98 -25.20 -5.48
C HIS A 138 3.73 -26.35 -4.49
N GLY A 139 3.40 -27.52 -5.03
CA GLY A 139 3.08 -28.68 -4.20
C GLY A 139 4.26 -29.12 -3.33
N ASP A 140 3.98 -29.45 -2.07
CA ASP A 140 4.88 -29.98 -1.02
C ASP A 140 5.61 -31.29 -1.39
N HIS A 141 6.31 -31.38 -2.53
CA HIS A 141 7.07 -32.56 -2.92
C HIS A 141 8.50 -32.23 -3.27
N ASP A 142 9.34 -32.70 -2.35
CA ASP A 142 10.79 -32.89 -2.42
C ASP A 142 11.64 -31.67 -2.04
N HIS A 143 12.44 -31.90 -1.00
CA HIS A 143 13.56 -31.09 -0.52
C HIS A 143 14.60 -30.86 -1.63
N ASP A 144 14.29 -30.00 -2.59
CA ASP A 144 15.30 -29.34 -3.39
C ASP A 144 15.11 -27.83 -3.18
N GLU A 145 16.20 -27.18 -2.75
CA GLU A 145 16.35 -25.75 -2.43
C GLU A 145 16.16 -24.87 -3.69
N GLU A 146 15.02 -24.97 -4.36
CA GLU A 146 14.70 -24.19 -5.55
C GLU A 146 13.64 -23.15 -5.19
N HIS A 147 14.12 -21.98 -4.77
CA HIS A 147 13.48 -20.65 -4.76
C HIS A 147 11.95 -20.68 -4.91
N HIS A 148 11.24 -20.34 -3.83
CA HIS A 148 9.77 -20.21 -3.83
C HIS A 148 9.30 -18.99 -4.66
N GLU A 149 9.41 -19.07 -5.99
CA GLU A 149 8.96 -18.03 -6.90
C GLU A 149 7.42 -18.02 -6.95
N MET A 150 6.80 -16.94 -6.46
CA MET A 150 5.35 -16.77 -6.52
C MET A 150 4.89 -16.64 -7.97
N ALA A 151 3.84 -17.37 -8.36
CA ALA A 151 3.32 -17.35 -9.71
C ALA A 151 1.79 -17.37 -9.76
N ILE A 152 1.25 -16.87 -10.87
CA ILE A 152 -0.18 -16.92 -11.19
C ILE A 152 -0.43 -17.55 -12.56
N GLU A 153 -1.52 -18.31 -12.66
CA GLU A 153 -2.04 -18.87 -13.90
C GLU A 153 -3.24 -18.05 -14.38
N ILE A 154 -3.22 -17.60 -15.63
CA ILE A 154 -4.32 -16.88 -16.28
C ILE A 154 -4.86 -17.71 -17.44
N ILE A 155 -6.17 -18.00 -17.44
CA ILE A 155 -6.82 -18.74 -18.53
C ILE A 155 -7.84 -17.84 -19.23
N GLY A 156 -7.71 -17.70 -20.56
CA GLY A 156 -8.63 -16.93 -21.40
C GLY A 156 -9.93 -17.70 -21.67
N LEU A 157 -11.07 -17.19 -21.19
CA LEU A 157 -12.37 -17.85 -21.31
C LEU A 157 -13.22 -17.28 -22.45
N LEU A 158 -13.35 -15.95 -22.52
CA LEU A 158 -14.15 -15.23 -23.50
C LEU A 158 -13.50 -13.89 -23.85
N GLU A 159 -13.73 -13.40 -25.07
CA GLU A 159 -13.25 -12.07 -25.49
C GLU A 159 -13.79 -10.95 -24.59
N GLY A 160 -12.88 -10.14 -24.06
CA GLY A 160 -13.22 -9.03 -23.17
C GLY A 160 -12.08 -8.70 -22.20
N THR A 161 -12.44 -8.12 -21.06
CA THR A 161 -11.45 -7.67 -20.06
C THR A 161 -11.84 -8.11 -18.67
N THR A 162 -10.94 -8.83 -17.99
CA THR A 162 -11.00 -9.11 -16.55
C THR A 162 -10.08 -8.13 -15.83
N ASN A 163 -10.48 -7.64 -14.66
CA ASN A 163 -9.59 -6.91 -13.76
C ASN A 163 -9.44 -7.69 -12.46
N PHE A 164 -8.24 -7.70 -11.89
CA PHE A 164 -7.96 -8.31 -10.60
C PHE A 164 -7.07 -7.42 -9.73
N SER A 165 -7.16 -7.57 -8.42
CA SER A 165 -6.22 -7.02 -7.45
C SER A 165 -5.35 -8.14 -6.89
N LEU A 166 -4.14 -7.79 -6.48
CA LEU A 166 -3.14 -8.69 -5.92
C LEU A 166 -2.76 -8.21 -4.54
N SER A 167 -2.69 -9.13 -3.58
CA SER A 167 -2.27 -8.86 -2.21
C SER A 167 -1.23 -9.88 -1.76
N LEU A 168 -0.28 -9.45 -0.95
CA LEU A 168 0.64 -10.33 -0.22
C LEU A 168 0.15 -10.39 1.22
N MET A 169 -0.35 -11.55 1.64
CA MET A 169 -0.94 -11.77 2.96
C MET A 169 0.10 -12.35 3.91
N HIS A 170 0.20 -11.78 5.10
CA HIS A 170 0.99 -12.32 6.20
C HIS A 170 0.05 -12.58 7.37
N GLY A 171 -0.29 -13.85 7.59
CA GLY A 171 -1.29 -14.24 8.59
C GLY A 171 -2.68 -13.64 8.31
N ASP A 172 -3.09 -12.66 9.12
CA ASP A 172 -4.41 -12.03 9.05
C ASP A 172 -4.45 -10.63 8.42
N HIS A 173 -3.29 -10.10 8.01
CA HIS A 173 -3.16 -8.79 7.37
C HIS A 173 -2.43 -8.89 6.04
N ALA A 174 -2.62 -7.87 5.20
CA ALA A 174 -1.88 -7.72 3.95
C ALA A 174 -0.65 -6.85 4.21
N ASP A 175 0.53 -7.38 3.89
CA ASP A 175 1.78 -6.61 3.83
C ASP A 175 1.79 -5.74 2.56
N PHE A 176 1.11 -6.20 1.50
CA PHE A 176 0.93 -5.44 0.26
C PHE A 176 -0.49 -5.56 -0.29
N GLU A 177 -1.01 -4.47 -0.86
CA GLU A 177 -2.18 -4.47 -1.74
C GLU A 177 -1.90 -3.65 -3.00
N SER A 178 -2.24 -4.21 -4.17
CA SER A 178 -2.10 -3.50 -5.44
C SER A 178 -2.93 -2.22 -5.42
N ALA A 179 -2.31 -1.06 -5.65
CA ALA A 179 -3.03 0.21 -5.62
C ALA A 179 -3.97 0.42 -6.83
N VAL A 180 -3.80 -0.37 -7.90
CA VAL A 180 -4.54 -0.28 -9.16
C VAL A 180 -4.80 -1.69 -9.66
N ASP A 181 -6.05 -1.99 -10.03
CA ASP A 181 -6.39 -3.29 -10.58
C ASP A 181 -5.63 -3.58 -11.89
N VAL A 182 -5.15 -4.81 -12.02
CA VAL A 182 -4.47 -5.32 -13.20
C VAL A 182 -5.49 -5.69 -14.27
N PRO A 183 -5.48 -5.05 -15.45
CA PRO A 183 -6.35 -5.42 -16.56
C PRO A 183 -5.76 -6.56 -17.38
N ILE A 184 -6.56 -7.59 -17.64
CA ILE A 184 -6.26 -8.69 -18.57
C ILE A 184 -7.13 -8.51 -19.81
N THR A 185 -6.53 -8.42 -20.99
CA THR A 185 -7.26 -8.38 -22.26
C THR A 185 -7.31 -9.76 -22.91
N VAL A 186 -8.50 -10.31 -23.08
CA VAL A 186 -8.72 -11.57 -23.80
C VAL A 186 -9.17 -11.27 -25.22
N THR A 187 -8.40 -11.74 -26.20
CA THR A 187 -8.67 -11.53 -27.63
C THR A 187 -9.22 -12.80 -28.29
N SER A 188 -9.79 -12.64 -29.49
CA SER A 188 -10.27 -13.77 -30.29
C SER A 188 -9.15 -14.80 -30.50
N GLY A 189 -9.44 -16.08 -30.23
CA GLY A 189 -8.55 -17.19 -30.61
C GLY A 189 -8.21 -17.12 -32.10
N SER A 190 -6.96 -17.46 -32.44
CA SER A 190 -6.50 -17.54 -33.85
C SER A 190 -7.09 -18.74 -34.59
#